data_AF-A0A4R2HDS6-F1
#
_entry.id   AF-A0A4R2HDS6-F1
#
_cell.length_a   1.000
_cell.length_b   1.000
_cell.length_c   1.000
_cell.angle_alpha   90.00
_cell.angle_beta   90.00
_cell.angle_gamma   90.00
#
_symmetry.space_group_name_H-M   'P 1'
#
loop_
_entity.id
_entity.type
_entity.pdbx_description
1 polymer ?
#
loop_
_entity_poly.entity_id
_entity_poly.type
_entity_poly.pdbx_seq_one_letter_code
_entity_poly.pdbx_strand_id
1 'polypeptide(L)' 'MNELGIEVHLHARVFRTADEWYADVDDELDPQPDNPFWCGSYASQRAAIDAACARIAALHLAHATQLEEQAS' A
#
# COMPACT_ATOMS: atom_id res chain seq x y z
N MET A 1 -9.44 9.95 -21.22
CA MET A 1 -8.17 10.68 -21.12
C MET A 1 -7.70 10.44 -19.71
N ASN A 2 -6.89 9.39 -19.50
CA ASN A 2 -6.14 9.22 -18.25
C ASN A 2 -4.93 10.14 -18.41
N GLU A 3 -5.10 11.40 -18.00
CA GLU A 3 -4.06 12.39 -18.13
C GLU A 3 -3.02 12.09 -17.05
N LEU A 4 -1.87 11.59 -17.51
CA LEU A 4 -0.66 11.25 -16.77
C LEU A 4 -0.75 9.86 -16.11
N GLY A 5 -0.04 8.86 -16.67
CA GLY A 5 0.15 7.51 -16.09
C GLY A 5 0.99 7.53 -14.81
N ILE A 6 0.54 8.32 -13.85
CA ILE A 6 1.20 8.80 -12.64
C ILE A 6 0.32 8.44 -11.41
N GLU A 7 -0.86 7.87 -11.62
CA GLU A 7 -1.71 7.44 -10.52
C GLU A 7 -1.17 6.12 -9.96
N VAL A 8 -0.71 6.11 -8.70
CA VAL A 8 -0.33 4.89 -8.02
C VAL A 8 -1.59 4.21 -7.53
N HIS A 9 -1.92 3.06 -8.09
CA HIS A 9 -3.10 2.30 -7.71
C HIS A 9 -2.73 1.34 -6.59
N LEU A 10 -2.83 1.80 -5.34
CA LEU A 10 -2.48 0.98 -4.17
C LEU A 10 -3.71 0.23 -3.64
N HIS A 11 -3.55 -1.08 -3.46
CA HIS A 11 -4.56 -1.93 -2.84
C HIS A 11 -4.01 -2.57 -1.57
N ALA A 12 -4.76 -2.48 -0.47
CA ALA A 12 -4.42 -3.15 0.78
C ALA A 12 -5.28 -4.39 0.98
N ARG A 13 -4.64 -5.50 1.38
CA ARG A 13 -5.36 -6.69 1.87
C ARG A 13 -5.13 -6.85 3.36
N VAL A 14 -6.21 -7.07 4.10
CA VAL A 14 -6.17 -7.40 5.52
C VAL A 14 -6.87 -8.72 5.74
N PHE A 15 -6.14 -9.70 6.26
CA PHE A 15 -6.65 -11.05 6.46
C PHE A 15 -6.10 -11.65 7.76
N ARG A 16 -6.78 -12.67 8.28
CA ARG A 16 -6.35 -13.38 9.48
C ARG A 16 -5.94 -14.80 9.09
N THR A 17 -4.76 -15.23 9.53
CA THR A 17 -4.37 -16.64 9.51
C THR A 17 -3.96 -17.06 10.91
N ALA A 18 -4.44 -18.24 11.34
CA ALA A 18 -4.33 -18.69 12.73
C ALA A 18 -4.77 -17.59 13.73
N ASP A 19 -3.83 -17.08 14.53
CA ASP A 19 -4.08 -16.12 15.61
C ASP A 19 -3.49 -14.72 15.35
N GLU A 20 -3.03 -14.46 14.12
CA GLU A 20 -2.45 -13.17 13.74
C GLU A 20 -3.23 -12.50 12.61
N TRP A 21 -3.26 -11.17 12.65
CA TRP A 21 -3.76 -10.34 11.56
C TRP A 21 -2.61 -9.91 10.69
N TYR A 22 -2.76 -10.10 9.38
CA TYR A 22 -1.78 -9.70 8.39
C TYR A 22 -2.35 -8.56 7.56
N ALA A 23 -1.47 -7.64 7.18
CA ALA A 23 -1.75 -6.63 6.20
C ALA A 23 -0.64 -6.60 5.17
N ASP A 24 -1.02 -6.44 3.91
CA ASP A 24 -0.10 -6.10 2.83
C ASP A 24 -0.66 -4.96 1.97
N VAL A 25 0.23 -4.29 1.24
CA VAL A 25 -0.08 -3.25 0.26
C VAL A 25 0.65 -3.57 -1.03
N ASP A 26 -0.07 -3.51 -2.13
CA ASP A 26 0.40 -3.92 -3.45
C ASP A 26 -0.20 -3.05 -4.56
N ASP A 27 0.24 -3.23 -5.79
CA ASP A 27 -0.38 -2.62 -6.97
C ASP A 27 -1.74 -3.27 -7.25
N GLU A 28 -2.78 -2.46 -7.39
CA GLU A 28 -4.13 -2.93 -7.74
C GLU A 28 -4.20 -3.44 -9.19
N LEU A 29 -3.43 -2.83 -10.10
CA LEU A 29 -3.42 -3.16 -11.52
C LEU A 29 -2.45 -4.31 -11.85
N ASP A 30 -1.46 -4.56 -11.01
CA ASP A 30 -0.55 -5.72 -11.08
C ASP A 30 -0.31 -6.37 -9.71
N PRO A 31 -1.31 -7.08 -9.12
CA PRO A 31 -1.14 -7.69 -7.82
C PRO A 31 -0.09 -8.81 -7.82
N GLN A 32 0.94 -8.66 -7.00
CA GLN A 32 2.04 -9.58 -6.74
C GLN A 32 1.97 -10.11 -5.29
N PRO A 33 1.08 -11.08 -4.99
CA PRO A 33 0.86 -11.58 -3.62
C PRO A 33 2.11 -12.08 -2.90
N ASP A 34 3.08 -12.61 -3.64
CA ASP A 34 4.33 -13.16 -3.09
C ASP A 34 5.41 -12.08 -2.85
N ASN A 35 5.24 -10.89 -3.43
CA ASN A 35 6.19 -9.77 -3.32
C ASN A 35 5.46 -8.41 -3.27
N PRO A 36 4.65 -8.17 -2.22
CA PRO A 36 3.95 -6.89 -2.07
C PRO A 36 4.96 -5.77 -1.78
N PHE A 37 4.59 -4.52 -2.08
CA PHE A 37 5.40 -3.35 -1.72
C PHE A 37 5.65 -3.25 -0.21
N TRP A 38 4.71 -3.77 0.59
CA TRP A 38 4.84 -3.82 2.02
C TRP A 38 3.95 -4.91 2.63
N CYS A 39 4.39 -5.52 3.72
CA CYS A 39 3.59 -6.41 4.54
C CYS A 39 3.95 -6.33 6.03
N GLY A 40 3.05 -6.80 6.90
CA GLY A 40 3.26 -6.89 8.35
C GLY A 40 2.23 -7.80 9.05
N SER A 41 2.57 -8.24 10.26
CA SER A 41 1.67 -8.98 11.17
C SER A 41 1.35 -8.18 12.44
N TYR A 42 0.16 -8.39 12.97
CA TYR A 42 -0.46 -7.57 14.00
C TYR A 42 -1.32 -8.39 14.94
N ALA A 43 -1.36 -7.96 16.21
CA ALA A 43 -2.18 -8.58 17.24
C ALA A 43 -3.70 -8.35 17.08
N SER A 44 -4.13 -7.40 16.23
CA SER A 44 -5.56 -7.11 16.03
C SER A 44 -5.85 -6.61 14.62
N GLN A 45 -7.10 -6.82 14.17
CA GLN A 45 -7.59 -6.33 12.88
C GLN A 45 -7.43 -4.82 12.75
N ARG A 46 -7.75 -4.09 13.83
CA ARG A 46 -7.64 -2.63 13.87
C ARG A 46 -6.20 -2.19 13.64
N ALA A 47 -5.25 -2.78 14.35
CA ALA A 47 -3.84 -2.46 14.18
C ALA A 47 -3.34 -2.74 12.75
N ALA A 48 -3.80 -3.84 12.13
CA ALA A 48 -3.49 -4.17 10.74
C ALA A 48 -4.05 -3.14 9.75
N ILE A 49 -5.31 -2.73 9.93
CA ILE A 49 -5.96 -1.70 9.11
C ILE A 49 -5.26 -0.35 9.29
N ASP A 50 -5.02 0.07 10.52
CA ASP A 50 -4.36 1.36 10.82
C ASP A 50 -2.96 1.42 10.19
N ALA A 51 -2.20 0.32 10.26
CA ALA A 51 -0.89 0.22 9.64
C ALA A 51 -0.95 0.24 8.11
N ALA A 52 -1.92 -0.46 7.50
CA ALA A 52 -2.13 -0.43 6.05
C ALA A 52 -2.47 0.98 5.55
N CYS A 53 -3.38 1.68 6.24
CA CYS A 53 -3.72 3.07 5.91
C CYS A 53 -2.52 4.01 6.03
N ALA A 54 -1.74 3.90 7.12
CA ALA A 54 -0.53 4.69 7.29
C ALA A 54 0.50 4.43 6.19
N ARG A 55 0.63 3.17 5.75
CA ARG A 55 1.54 2.79 4.67
C ARG A 55 1.08 3.35 3.32
N ILE A 56 -0.20 3.24 2.98
CA ILE A 56 -0.76 3.84 1.75
C ILE A 56 -0.51 5.35 1.71
N ALA A 57 -0.77 6.05 2.82
CA ALA A 57 -0.53 7.49 2.91
C ALA A 57 0.95 7.84 2.68
N ALA A 58 1.87 7.07 3.26
CA ALA A 58 3.30 7.27 3.08
C ALA A 58 3.76 7.02 1.63
N LEU A 59 3.21 5.99 0.97
CA LEU A 59 3.53 5.68 -0.43
C LEU A 59 3.02 6.77 -1.39
N HIS A 60 1.79 7.25 -1.20
CA HIS A 60 1.27 8.37 -1.98
C HIS A 60 2.09 9.64 -1.77
N LEU A 61 2.50 9.95 -0.54
CA LEU A 61 3.34 11.11 -0.25
C LEU A 61 4.70 11.00 -0.94
N ALA A 62 5.37 9.84 -0.82
CA ALA A 62 6.65 9.61 -1.47
C ALA A 62 6.55 9.72 -3.00
N HIS A 63 5.48 9.20 -3.58
CA HIS A 63 5.22 9.32 -5.00
C HIS A 63 5.01 10.78 -5.43
N ALA A 64 4.19 11.54 -4.70
CA ALA A 64 3.99 12.96 -4.98
C ALA A 64 5.30 13.75 -4.93
N THR A 65 6.15 13.52 -3.93
CA THR A 65 7.46 14.17 -3.81
C THR A 65 8.38 13.84 -4.99
N GLN A 66 8.42 12.58 -5.43
CA GLN A 66 9.23 12.17 -6.59
C GLN A 66 8.81 12.88 -7.88
N LEU A 67 7.50 13.09 -8.08
CA LEU A 67 7.01 13.80 -9.26
C LEU A 67 7.37 15.28 -9.25
N GLU A 68 7.30 15.92 -8.09
CA GLU A 68 7.71 17.32 -7.92
C GLU A 68 9.20 17.51 -8.24
N GLU A 69 10.05 16.57 -7.78
CA GLU A 69 11.49 16.57 -8.08
C GLU A 69 11.79 16.35 -9.57
N GLN A 70 11.03 15.49 -10.25
CA GLN A 70 11.20 15.23 -11.69
C GLN A 70 10.69 16.37 -12.58
N ALA A 71 9.83 17.24 -12.05
CA ALA A 71 9.27 18.38 -12.77
C ALA A 71 10.07 19.69 -12.61
N SER A 72 11.08 19.73 -11.72
CA SER A 72 12.03 20.85 -11.55
C SER A 72 13.28 20.70 -12.40
#